data_AF-A0A966X4K9-F1
#
_entry.id   AF-A0A966X4K9-F1
#
_cell.length_a   1.000
_cell.length_b   1.000
_cell.length_c   1.000
_cell.angle_alpha   90.00
_cell.angle_beta   90.00
_cell.angle_gamma   90.00
#
_symmetry.space_group_name_H-M   'P 1'
#
loop_
_entity.id
_entity.type
_entity.pdbx_description
1 polymer ?
#
loop_
_entity_poly.entity_id
_entity_poly.type
_entity_poly.pdbx_seq_one_letter_code
_entity_poly.pdbx_strand_id
1 'polypeptide(L)' 'MWRHRKVSFPSHFNIRPSPDRVRETLFNWLQGDIAGRRCLEPFAGSGILSFEALSRGA' A
#
# COMPACT_ATOMS: atom_id res chain seq x y z
N MET A 1 -9.43 -10.12 -2.92
CA MET A 1 -8.74 -11.42 -2.68
C MET A 1 -7.51 -11.32 -1.74
N TRP A 2 -7.19 -10.16 -1.15
CA TRP A 2 -5.94 -9.95 -0.39
C TRP A 2 -6.10 -9.21 0.95
N ARG A 3 -7.34 -9.01 1.41
CA ARG A 3 -7.65 -8.24 2.62
C ARG A 3 -7.13 -9.01 3.85
N HIS A 4 -6.27 -8.38 4.67
CA HIS A 4 -5.62 -8.91 5.89
C HIS A 4 -4.41 -9.86 5.75
N ARG A 5 -3.75 -9.95 4.59
CA ARG A 5 -2.51 -10.74 4.50
C ARG A 5 -1.36 -10.02 5.22
N LYS A 6 -0.79 -10.65 6.27
CA LYS A 6 0.40 -10.15 6.95
C LYS A 6 1.60 -10.29 6.01
N VAL A 7 2.12 -9.15 5.53
CA VAL A 7 3.35 -9.09 4.75
C VAL A 7 4.49 -8.83 5.74
N SER A 8 5.42 -9.78 5.83
CA SER A 8 6.62 -9.63 6.65
C SER A 8 7.71 -9.00 5.80
N PHE A 9 8.40 -8.00 6.34
CA PHE A 9 9.53 -7.35 5.69
C PHE A 9 10.81 -7.62 6.49
N PRO A 10 11.96 -7.80 5.83
CA PRO A 10 13.24 -7.93 6.53
C PRO A 10 13.48 -6.68 7.40
N SER A 11 13.83 -6.89 8.68
CA SER A 11 14.07 -5.80 9.66
C SER A 11 15.25 -4.89 9.32
N HIS A 12 16.09 -5.28 8.36
CA HIS A 12 17.42 -4.71 8.12
C HIS A 12 17.49 -3.61 7.04
N PHE A 13 16.36 -3.07 6.60
CA PHE A 13 16.40 -1.96 5.66
C PHE A 13 16.10 -0.64 6.38
N ASN A 14 16.87 0.40 6.06
CA ASN A 14 16.61 1.82 6.38
C ASN A 14 15.33 2.33 5.68
N ILE A 15 14.25 1.55 5.69
CA ILE A 15 12.97 1.94 5.13
C ILE A 15 12.26 2.75 6.20
N ARG A 16 11.83 3.96 5.85
CA ARG A 16 10.87 4.69 6.67
C ARG A 16 9.54 3.91 6.61
N PRO A 17 9.09 3.27 7.70
CA PRO A 17 7.83 2.55 7.67
C PRO A 17 6.70 3.56 7.46
N SER A 18 5.81 3.29 6.50
CA SER A 18 4.53 4.00 6.41
C SER A 18 3.62 3.46 7.52
N PRO A 19 3.24 4.26 8.53
CA PRO A 19 2.38 3.79 9.61
C PRO A 19 1.03 3.33 9.05
N ASP A 20 0.44 2.30 9.67
CA ASP A 20 -0.83 1.73 9.20
C ASP A 20 -1.95 2.78 9.04
N ARG A 21 -2.00 3.78 9.94
CA ARG A 21 -2.96 4.89 9.86
C ARG A 21 -2.81 5.76 8.61
N VAL A 22 -1.58 5.94 8.11
CA VAL A 22 -1.32 6.73 6.90
C VAL A 22 -1.82 5.98 5.67
N ARG A 23 -1.55 4.67 5.60
CA ARG A 23 -2.08 3.80 4.55
C ARG A 23 -3.61 3.81 4.57
N GLU A 24 -4.23 3.58 5.72
CA GLU A 24 -5.68 3.56 5.86
C GLU A 24 -6.32 4.88 5.41
N THR A 25 -5.79 6.01 5.88
CA THR A 25 -6.29 7.35 5.53
C THR A 25 -6.20 7.60 4.02
N LEU A 26 -5.06 7.28 3.41
CA LEU A 26 -4.85 7.45 1.97
C LEU A 26 -5.88 6.66 1.15
N PHE A 27 -6.06 5.38 1.46
CA PHE A 27 -6.99 4.56 0.69
C PHE A 27 -8.46 4.78 1.02
N ASN A 28 -8.78 5.43 2.15
CA ASN A 28 -10.10 5.96 2.41
C ASN A 28 -10.40 7.14 1.48
N TRP A 29 -9.43 8.03 1.25
CA TRP A 29 -9.58 9.12 0.27
C TRP A 29 -9.73 8.62 -1.16
N LEU A 30 -9.01 7.56 -1.52
CA LEU A 30 -9.00 7.00 -2.89
C LEU A 30 -10.11 5.97 -3.17
N GLN A 31 -10.96 5.65 -2.18
CA GLN A 31 -11.88 4.50 -2.26
C GLN A 31 -12.81 4.53 -3.48
N GLY A 32 -13.29 5.71 -3.89
CA GLY A 32 -14.20 5.86 -5.04
C GLY A 32 -13.52 5.83 -6.41
N ASP A 33 -12.19 5.95 -6.44
CA ASP A 33 -11.45 6.32 -7.64
C ASP A 33 -10.37 5.31 -8.02
N ILE A 34 -9.97 4.44 -7.11
CA ILE A 34 -8.77 3.61 -7.26
C ILE A 34 -8.94 2.41 -8.21
N ALA A 35 -10.16 1.90 -8.37
CA ALA A 35 -10.40 0.73 -9.20
C ALA A 35 -10.08 1.03 -10.69
N GLY A 36 -9.27 0.16 -11.30
CA GLY A 36 -8.82 0.25 -12.70
C GLY A 36 -7.75 1.30 -12.96
N ARG A 37 -7.19 1.94 -11.92
CA ARG A 37 -6.15 2.97 -12.07
C ARG A 37 -4.75 2.38 -12.04
N ARG A 38 -3.92 2.79 -13.01
CA ARG A 38 -2.48 2.53 -12.96
C ARG A 38 -1.82 3.37 -11.86
N CYS A 39 -1.22 2.72 -10.87
CA CYS A 39 -0.51 3.37 -9.77
C CYS A 39 1.02 3.26 -9.93
N LEU A 40 1.74 4.33 -9.58
CA LEU A 40 3.20 4.37 -9.51
C LEU A 40 3.62 4.79 -8.11
N GLU A 41 4.48 3.99 -7.46
CA GLU A 41 5.08 4.31 -6.17
C GLU A 41 6.59 4.54 -6.35
N PRO A 42 7.05 5.80 -6.54
CA PRO A 42 8.46 6.08 -6.88
C PRO A 42 9.44 5.80 -5.73
N PHE A 43 8.95 5.67 -4.50
CA PHE A 43 9.73 5.38 -3.30
C PHE A 43 9.15 4.19 -2.54
N ALA A 44 8.98 3.06 -3.25
CA ALA A 44 8.24 1.93 -2.74
C ALA A 44 8.74 1.39 -1.40
N GLY A 45 10.06 1.36 -1.17
CA GLY A 45 10.60 0.80 0.08
C GLY A 45 10.14 -0.64 0.28
N SER A 46 9.20 -0.86 1.19
CA SER A 46 8.54 -2.16 1.41
C SER A 46 7.48 -2.53 0.34
N GLY A 47 7.03 -1.57 -0.46
CA GLY A 47 5.99 -1.74 -1.49
C GLY A 47 4.58 -1.92 -0.91
N ILE A 48 4.38 -1.62 0.39
CA ILE A 48 3.10 -1.88 1.07
C ILE A 48 1.94 -1.07 0.48
N LEU A 49 2.19 0.15 -0.04
CA LEU A 49 1.15 0.94 -0.69
C LEU A 49 0.81 0.38 -2.08
N SER A 50 1.82 -0.03 -2.85
CA SER A 50 1.62 -0.73 -4.12
C SER A 50 0.80 -2.02 -3.96
N PHE A 51 1.10 -2.83 -2.94
CA PHE A 51 0.32 -4.04 -2.62
C PHE A 51 -1.13 -3.71 -2.23
N GLU A 52 -1.33 -2.68 -1.42
CA GLU A 52 -2.66 -2.25 -1.01
C GLU A 52 -3.48 -1.70 -2.20
N ALA A 53 -2.86 -0.95 -3.12
CA ALA A 53 -3.50 -0.46 -4.34
C ALA A 53 -3.98 -1.62 -5.23
N LEU A 54 -3.09 -2.59 -5.50
CA LEU A 54 -3.43 -3.81 -6.24
C LEU A 54 -4.55 -4.59 -5.54
N SER A 55 -4.54 -4.67 -4.20
CA SER A 55 -5.59 -5.36 -3.44
C SER A 55 -6.99 -4.74 -3.59
N ARG A 56 -7.03 -3.44 -3.94
CA ARG A 56 -8.24 -2.63 -4.15
C ARG A 56 -8.62 -2.48 -5.63
N GLY A 57 -7.91 -3.19 -6.52
CA GLY A 57 -8.24 -3.29 -7.94
C GLY A 57 -7.68 -2.17 -8.80
N ALA A 58 -6.65 -1.45 -8.33
CA ALA A 58 -5.79 -0.64 -9.18
C ALA A 58 -5.10 -1.49 -10.26
#